data_AF-A0AAV4ZMJ4-F1
#
_entry.id   AF-A0AAV4ZMJ4-F1
#
_cell.length_a   1.000
_cell.length_b   1.000
_cell.length_c   1.000
_cell.angle_alpha   90.00
_cell.angle_beta   90.00
_cell.angle_gamma   90.00
#
_symmetry.space_group_name_H-M   'P 1'
#
loop_
_entity.id
_entity.type
_entity.pdbx_description
1 polymer ?
#
loop_
_entity_poly.entity_id
_entity_poly.type
_entity_poly.pdbx_seq_one_letter_code
_entity_poly.pdbx_strand_id
1 'polypeptide(L)'
;MDKPDADTVQTIDRTRRLIAEMRQVIEDARLSVLAARDLLKQFPGPDGLGPAAAPAEEPADGPPDDVTVRLVDILLEAHSLAALDEDADTRALLETALLRVGQRLARRAGPRAAGLVLQ
;
A
#
# COMPACT_ATOMS: atom_id res chain seq x y z
N MET A 1 34.51 -28.01 25.36
CA MET A 1 33.10 -28.05 24.90
C MET A 1 32.29 -27.36 25.97
N ASP A 2 32.17 -26.04 25.86
CA ASP A 2 31.36 -25.24 26.80
C ASP A 2 29.88 -25.54 26.57
N LYS A 3 29.20 -25.92 27.66
CA LYS A 3 27.74 -26.08 27.66
C LYS A 3 27.13 -24.68 27.47
N PRO A 4 26.15 -24.51 26.56
CA PRO A 4 25.48 -23.22 26.42
C PRO A 4 24.77 -22.86 27.73
N ASP A 5 24.96 -21.61 28.15
CA ASP A 5 24.39 -21.05 29.37
C ASP A 5 22.85 -21.11 29.30
N ALA A 6 22.20 -21.44 30.43
CA ALA A 6 20.76 -21.73 30.49
C ALA A 6 19.90 -20.53 30.06
N ASP A 7 20.45 -19.32 30.19
CA ASP A 7 19.81 -18.06 29.78
C ASP A 7 19.82 -17.85 28.26
N THR A 8 20.87 -18.36 27.59
CA THR A 8 21.00 -18.30 26.12
C THR A 8 19.96 -19.21 25.46
N VAL A 9 19.74 -20.41 26.02
CA VAL A 9 18.74 -21.36 25.52
C VAL A 9 17.32 -20.79 25.65
N GLN A 10 17.00 -20.17 26.79
CA GLN A 10 15.69 -19.53 27.01
C GLN A 10 15.44 -18.35 26.07
N THR A 11 16.47 -17.55 25.79
CA THR A 11 16.38 -16.43 24.85
C THR A 11 16.14 -16.90 23.42
N ILE A 12 16.81 -17.98 23.00
CA ILE A 12 16.60 -18.58 21.68
C ILE A 12 15.18 -19.14 21.54
N ASP A 13 14.66 -19.81 22.58
CA ASP A 13 13.31 -20.37 22.56
C ASP A 13 12.22 -19.30 22.57
N ARG A 14 12.46 -18.17 23.25
CA ARG A 14 11.57 -16.99 23.22
C ARG A 14 11.57 -16.35 21.84
N THR A 15 12.74 -16.16 21.25
CA THR A 15 12.89 -15.58 19.92
C THR A 15 12.24 -16.45 18.85
N ARG A 16 12.38 -17.78 18.94
CA ARG A 16 11.71 -18.72 18.04
C ARG A 16 10.19 -18.66 18.13
N ARG A 17 9.64 -18.54 19.33
CA ARG A 17 8.19 -18.36 19.54
C ARG A 17 7.68 -17.08 18.92
N LEU A 18 8.38 -15.97 19.14
CA LEU A 18 8.00 -14.69 18.53
C LEU A 18 8.03 -14.73 17.01
N ILE A 19 9.04 -15.36 16.41
CA ILE A 19 9.12 -15.54 14.95
C ILE A 19 7.95 -16.39 14.44
N ALA A 20 7.55 -17.43 15.17
CA ALA A 20 6.41 -18.27 14.79
C ALA A 20 5.09 -17.47 14.87
N GLU A 21 4.91 -16.66 15.91
CA GLU A 21 3.74 -15.79 16.06
C GLU A 21 3.68 -14.74 14.94
N MET A 22 4.80 -14.07 14.63
CA MET A 22 4.86 -13.10 13.54
C MET A 22 4.54 -13.74 12.18
N ARG A 23 5.07 -14.95 11.92
CA ARG A 23 4.75 -15.70 10.70
C ARG A 23 3.26 -16.02 10.59
N GLN A 24 2.63 -16.38 11.71
CA GLN A 24 1.20 -16.65 11.74
C GLN A 24 0.38 -15.40 11.41
N VAL A 25 0.71 -14.26 12.01
CA VAL A 25 0.03 -12.97 11.74
C VAL A 25 0.18 -12.54 10.28
N ILE A 26 1.37 -12.74 9.70
CA ILE A 26 1.62 -12.42 8.28
C ILE A 26 0.77 -13.31 7.37
N GLU A 27 0.65 -14.61 7.66
CA GLU A 27 -0.15 -15.52 6.85
C GLU A 27 -1.64 -15.20 6.96
N ASP A 28 -2.13 -14.88 8.16
CA ASP A 28 -3.52 -14.49 8.37
C ASP A 28 -3.87 -13.20 7.60
N ALA A 29 -2.96 -12.22 7.58
CA ALA A 29 -3.12 -11.00 6.80
C ALA A 29 -3.15 -11.28 5.30
N ARG A 30 -2.25 -12.14 4.80
CA ARG A 30 -2.19 -12.56 3.40
C ARG A 30 -3.50 -13.23 2.96
N LEU A 31 -4.04 -14.14 3.78
CA LEU A 31 -5.31 -14.81 3.50
C LEU A 31 -6.49 -13.83 3.48
N SER A 32 -6.50 -12.86 4.39
CA SER A 32 -7.53 -11.81 4.44
C SER A 32 -7.55 -10.97 3.15
N VAL A 33 -6.38 -10.57 2.66
CA VAL A 33 -6.25 -9.80 1.40
C VAL A 33 -6.73 -10.63 0.20
N LEU A 34 -6.38 -11.92 0.14
CA LEU A 34 -6.84 -12.80 -0.93
C LEU A 34 -8.36 -12.96 -0.91
N ALA A 35 -8.96 -13.14 0.27
CA ALA A 35 -10.40 -13.23 0.43
C ALA A 35 -11.12 -11.95 -0.02
N ALA A 36 -10.61 -10.77 0.38
CA ALA A 36 -11.15 -9.48 -0.07
C ALA A 36 -11.06 -9.32 -1.60
N ARG A 37 -9.94 -9.73 -2.21
CA ARG A 37 -9.76 -9.69 -3.66
C ARG A 37 -10.73 -10.62 -4.38
N ASP A 38 -10.96 -11.82 -3.85
CA ASP A 38 -11.86 -12.78 -4.47
C ASP A 38 -13.34 -12.35 -4.32
N LEU A 39 -13.71 -11.68 -3.23
CA LEU A 39 -15.01 -11.00 -3.13
C LEU A 39 -15.18 -9.91 -4.20
N LEU A 40 -14.16 -9.07 -4.41
CA LEU A 40 -14.18 -8.03 -5.46
C LEU A 40 -14.28 -8.62 -6.88
N LYS A 41 -13.78 -9.84 -7.12
CA LYS A 41 -13.96 -10.53 -8.40
C LYS A 41 -15.36 -11.11 -8.57
N GLN A 42 -16.01 -11.53 -7.49
CA GLN A 42 -17.37 -12.07 -7.51
C GLN A 42 -18.43 -10.98 -7.70
N PHE A 43 -18.10 -9.74 -7.32
CA PHE A 43 -18.86 -8.54 -7.66
C PHE A 43 -18.08 -7.74 -8.70
N PRO A 44 -18.08 -8.13 -9.99
CA PRO A 44 -17.62 -7.22 -11.02
C PRO A 44 -18.49 -5.96 -10.89
N GLY A 45 -17.86 -4.84 -10.51
CA GLY A 45 -18.51 -3.55 -10.59
C GLY A 45 -19.09 -3.41 -12.01
N PRO A 46 -20.25 -2.78 -12.19
CA PRO A 46 -20.87 -2.68 -13.49
C PRO A 46 -19.96 -1.87 -14.43
N ASP A 47 -19.13 -2.56 -15.22
CA ASP A 47 -18.48 -2.01 -16.40
C ASP A 47 -19.55 -1.89 -17.48
N GLY A 48 -20.26 -0.77 -17.43
CA GLY A 48 -21.41 -0.51 -18.28
C GLY A 48 -21.92 0.92 -18.19
N LEU A 49 -21.05 1.90 -17.98
CA LEU A 49 -21.36 3.29 -18.25
C LEU A 49 -20.19 3.87 -19.05
N GLY A 50 -20.49 4.40 -20.23
CA GLY A 50 -19.63 5.39 -20.88
C GLY A 50 -19.45 6.62 -19.96
N PRO A 51 -19.08 7.80 -20.46
CA PRO A 51 -19.08 9.01 -19.63
C PRO A 51 -20.53 9.41 -19.26
N ALA A 52 -21.19 8.62 -18.42
CA ALA A 52 -22.43 8.95 -17.78
C ALA A 52 -22.04 9.57 -16.45
N ALA A 53 -22.14 10.91 -16.44
CA ALA A 53 -22.18 11.78 -15.29
C ALA A 53 -21.70 11.12 -14.00
N ALA A 54 -20.43 11.39 -13.67
CA ALA A 54 -20.03 11.41 -12.27
C ALA A 54 -21.17 12.05 -11.45
N PRO A 55 -21.50 11.55 -10.24
CA PRO A 55 -22.13 12.47 -9.30
C PRO A 55 -21.27 13.72 -9.36
N ALA A 56 -21.88 14.89 -9.48
CA ALA A 56 -21.16 16.12 -9.31
C ALA A 56 -20.63 16.11 -7.86
N GLU A 57 -19.53 15.38 -7.63
CA GLU A 57 -18.51 15.80 -6.70
C GLU A 57 -18.17 17.17 -7.24
N GLU A 58 -18.69 18.16 -6.53
CA GLU A 58 -18.28 19.53 -6.67
C GLU A 58 -16.78 19.52 -6.94
N PRO A 59 -16.28 20.33 -7.88
CA PRO A 59 -14.87 20.55 -7.97
C PRO A 59 -14.46 21.08 -6.59
N ALA A 60 -13.92 20.21 -5.75
CA ALA A 60 -13.19 20.59 -4.57
C ALA A 60 -11.90 21.19 -5.12
N ASP A 61 -12.06 22.43 -5.59
CA ASP A 61 -11.04 23.35 -6.06
C ASP A 61 -10.26 23.77 -4.81
N GLY A 62 -9.52 22.81 -4.30
CA GLY A 62 -8.86 22.86 -3.02
C GLY A 62 -7.55 22.11 -3.09
N PRO A 63 -6.52 22.57 -2.36
CA PRO A 63 -5.25 21.86 -2.26
C PRO A 63 -5.49 20.40 -1.83
N PRO A 64 -4.59 19.47 -2.16
CA PRO A 64 -4.72 18.10 -1.69
C PRO A 64 -4.94 18.11 -0.18
N ASP A 65 -6.02 17.47 0.28
CA ASP A 65 -6.29 17.36 1.72
C ASP A 65 -5.06 16.74 2.40
N ASP A 66 -4.74 17.21 3.62
CA ASP A 66 -3.58 16.78 4.42
C ASP A 66 -3.45 15.24 4.51
N VAL A 67 -4.59 14.54 4.50
CA VAL A 67 -4.68 13.08 4.43
C VAL A 67 -4.02 12.48 3.17
N THR A 68 -4.17 13.13 2.01
CA THR A 68 -3.59 12.67 0.74
C THR A 68 -2.09 12.90 0.68
N VAL A 69 -1.62 14.03 1.23
CA VAL A 69 -0.18 14.33 1.34
C VAL A 69 0.49 13.29 2.24
N ARG A 70 -0.07 13.05 3.42
CA ARG A 70 0.41 12.01 4.34
C ARG A 70 0.41 10.61 3.73
N LEU A 71 -0.58 10.29 2.90
CA LEU A 71 -0.63 9.01 2.20
C LEU A 71 0.54 8.87 1.20
N VAL A 72 0.86 9.92 0.44
CA VAL A 72 2.00 9.91 -0.49
C VAL A 72 3.32 9.74 0.27
N ASP A 73 3.50 10.45 1.39
CA ASP A 73 4.71 10.35 2.21
C ASP A 73 4.91 8.91 2.73
N ILE A 74 3.84 8.28 3.25
CA ILE A 74 3.88 6.89 3.72
C ILE A 74 4.24 5.92 2.58
N LEU A 75 3.70 6.14 1.37
CA LEU A 75 4.00 5.29 0.21
C LEU A 75 5.45 5.43 -0.24
N LEU A 76 6.03 6.63 -0.16
CA LEU A 76 7.43 6.89 -0.48
C LEU A 76 8.37 6.28 0.57
N GLU A 77 8.02 6.37 1.84
CA GLU A 77 8.76 5.73 2.92
C GLU A 77 8.75 4.20 2.78
N ALA A 78 7.57 3.61 2.53
CA ALA A 78 7.44 2.18 2.26
C ALA A 78 8.23 1.75 1.02
N HIS A 79 8.30 2.58 -0.03
CA HIS A 79 9.09 2.27 -1.23
C HIS A 79 10.57 2.25 -0.93
N SER A 80 11.04 3.20 -0.12
CA SER A 80 12.43 3.27 0.33
C SER A 80 12.82 2.05 1.17
N LEU A 81 11.92 1.60 2.06
CA LEU A 81 12.13 0.38 2.86
C LEU A 81 12.15 -0.88 1.99
N ALA A 82 11.20 -1.02 1.05
CA ALA A 82 11.19 -2.15 0.12
C ALA A 82 12.43 -2.18 -0.80
N ALA A 83 12.99 -1.02 -1.13
CA ALA A 83 14.24 -0.93 -1.89
C ALA A 83 15.45 -1.36 -1.06
N LEU A 84 15.48 -1.05 0.24
CA LEU A 84 16.54 -1.50 1.16
C LEU A 84 16.48 -3.01 1.43
N ASP A 85 15.28 -3.58 1.51
CA ASP A 85 15.05 -5.01 1.75
C ASP A 85 15.15 -5.87 0.48
N GLU A 86 15.50 -5.27 -0.67
CA GLU A 86 15.55 -5.92 -1.98
C GLU A 86 14.24 -6.63 -2.38
N ASP A 87 13.10 -6.21 -1.82
CA ASP A 87 11.78 -6.76 -2.10
C ASP A 87 11.20 -6.15 -3.39
N ALA A 88 11.54 -6.78 -4.53
CA ALA A 88 11.13 -6.34 -5.85
C ALA A 88 9.61 -6.35 -6.07
N ASP A 89 8.89 -7.30 -5.46
CA ASP A 89 7.44 -7.44 -5.63
C ASP A 89 6.71 -6.32 -4.87
N THR A 90 7.11 -6.06 -3.63
CA THR A 90 6.56 -4.95 -2.83
C THR A 90 6.89 -3.60 -3.46
N ARG A 91 8.11 -3.45 -3.99
CA ARG A 91 8.51 -2.22 -4.69
C ARG A 91 7.63 -1.94 -5.91
N ALA A 92 7.36 -2.94 -6.75
CA ALA A 92 6.51 -2.78 -7.93
C ALA A 92 5.05 -2.41 -7.57
N LEU A 93 4.53 -2.95 -6.47
CA LEU A 93 3.20 -2.60 -5.97
C LEU A 93 3.14 -1.14 -5.49
N LEU A 94 4.16 -0.69 -4.77
CA LEU A 94 4.26 0.69 -4.27
C LEU A 94 4.43 1.70 -5.41
N GLU A 95 5.23 1.39 -6.43
CA GLU A 95 5.35 2.21 -7.65
C GLU A 95 4.00 2.34 -8.37
N THR A 96 3.24 1.24 -8.47
CA THR A 96 1.90 1.26 -9.06
C THR A 96 0.92 2.09 -8.24
N ALA A 97 0.99 2.00 -6.91
CA ALA A 97 0.16 2.79 -6.00
C ALA A 97 0.47 4.29 -6.12
N LEU A 98 1.75 4.67 -6.10
CA LEU A 98 2.21 6.04 -6.29
C LEU A 98 1.74 6.62 -7.63
N LEU A 99 1.85 5.85 -8.72
CA LEU A 99 1.38 6.28 -10.04
C LEU A 99 -0.12 6.56 -10.05
N ARG A 100 -0.94 5.68 -9.46
CA ARG A 100 -2.41 5.85 -9.39
C ARG A 100 -2.81 7.05 -8.53
N VAL A 101 -2.14 7.24 -7.40
CA VAL A 101 -2.36 8.39 -6.51
C VAL A 101 -1.98 9.69 -7.24
N GLY A 102 -0.83 9.74 -7.91
CA GLY A 102 -0.41 10.87 -8.73
C GLY A 102 -1.38 11.19 -9.86
N GLN A 103 -1.89 10.18 -10.57
CA GLN A 103 -2.93 10.37 -11.60
C GLN A 103 -4.23 10.93 -11.02
N ARG A 104 -4.65 10.46 -9.84
CA ARG A 104 -5.86 10.94 -9.17
C ARG A 104 -5.71 12.38 -8.69
N LEU A 105 -4.55 12.71 -8.13
CA LEU A 105 -4.18 14.08 -7.75
C LEU A 105 -4.17 15.01 -8.97
N ALA A 106 -3.57 14.57 -10.07
CA ALA A 106 -3.52 15.35 -11.31
C ALA A 106 -4.91 15.59 -11.92
N ARG A 107 -5.82 14.61 -11.81
CA ARG A 107 -7.22 14.77 -12.22
C ARG A 107 -7.98 15.74 -11.31
N ARG A 108 -7.69 15.74 -10.00
CA ARG A 108 -8.34 16.62 -9.01
C ARG A 108 -7.84 18.07 -9.09
N ALA A 109 -6.54 18.28 -9.28
CA ALA A 109 -5.95 19.61 -9.44
C ALA A 109 -6.16 20.21 -10.85
N GLY A 110 -6.57 19.38 -11.81
CA GLY A 110 -6.61 19.72 -13.22
C GLY A 110 -5.22 19.67 -13.88
N PRO A 111 -5.16 19.41 -15.20
CA PRO A 111 -3.91 19.12 -15.91
C PRO A 111 -2.90 20.27 -15.93
N ARG A 112 -3.33 21.52 -15.67
CA ARG A 112 -2.46 22.71 -15.56
C ARG A 112 -1.75 22.81 -14.20
N ALA A 113 -2.42 22.54 -13.09
CA ALA A 113 -1.80 22.57 -11.77
C ALA A 113 -0.88 21.37 -11.54
N ALA A 114 -1.12 20.26 -12.24
CA ALA A 114 -0.31 19.05 -12.21
C ALA A 114 0.96 19.10 -13.09
N GLY A 115 1.21 20.20 -13.82
CA GLY A 115 2.37 20.35 -14.71
C GLY A 115 2.37 19.40 -15.93
N LEU A 116 1.23 18.76 -16.23
CA LEU A 116 1.08 17.80 -17.34
C LEU A 116 0.81 18.48 -18.69
N VAL A 117 0.56 19.79 -18.67
CA VAL A 117 0.49 20.64 -19.87
C VAL A 117 1.65 21.62 -19.78
N LEU A 118 2.73 21.32 -20.50
CA LEU A 118 3.73 22.32 -20.85
C LEU A 118 3.06 23.33 -21.79
N GLN A 119 3.10 24.61 -21.43
CA GLN A 119 2.91 25.69 -22.40
C GLN A 119 4.03 25.65 -23.44
#